data_AF-A0A651EEW3-F1
#
_entry.id   AF-A0A651EEW3-F1
#
_cell.length_a   1.000
_cell.length_b   1.000
_cell.length_c   1.000
_cell.angle_alpha   90.00
_cell.angle_beta   90.00
_cell.angle_gamma   90.00
#
_symmetry.space_group_name_H-M   'P 1'
#
loop_
_entity.id
_entity.type
_entity.pdbx_description
1 polymer ?
#
loop_
_entity_poly.entity_id
_entity_poly.type
_entity_poly.pdbx_seq_one_letter_code
_entity_poly.pdbx_strand_id
1 'polypeptide(L)'
;MATISLEDSTGATISNPSEAQIGETLDRIGSGIDHCIINLPNDSFVQAAGEHNRLFVEYRDGSGMYSSAKRDFDTAAVTRIFADAIGDKDGWKTDYNFQPKEGDAGETAQARESRIRGMAGAASGAGKRFGSQMAGQARREISSEASYGVSRFIRNLIRSVFRGR
;
A
#
# COMPACT_ATOMS: atom_id res chain seq x y z
N MET A 1 -14.66 -19.40 1.26
CA MET A 1 -14.74 -17.94 1.48
C MET A 1 -13.34 -17.44 1.61
N ALA A 2 -12.96 -16.40 0.87
CA ALA A 2 -11.65 -15.79 1.02
C ALA A 2 -11.59 -15.09 2.39
N THR A 3 -10.50 -15.30 3.13
CA THR A 3 -10.35 -14.81 4.50
C THR A 3 -10.05 -13.32 4.49
N ILE A 4 -10.89 -12.53 5.16
CA ILE A 4 -10.64 -11.11 5.42
C ILE A 4 -9.94 -11.01 6.77
N SER A 5 -8.92 -10.17 6.89
CA SER A 5 -8.24 -9.92 8.16
C SER A 5 -7.96 -8.44 8.38
N LEU A 6 -8.06 -7.99 9.63
CA LEU A 6 -7.58 -6.70 10.09
C LEU A 6 -6.26 -6.89 10.82
N GLU A 7 -5.22 -6.17 10.41
CA GLU A 7 -3.90 -6.14 11.04
C GLU A 7 -3.62 -4.73 11.56
N ASP A 8 -3.17 -4.60 12.81
CA ASP A 8 -2.68 -3.34 13.36
C ASP A 8 -1.15 -3.21 13.28
N SER A 9 -0.63 -2.01 13.52
CA SER A 9 0.82 -1.75 13.44
C SER A 9 1.67 -2.52 14.45
N THR A 10 1.07 -3.19 15.43
CA THR A 10 1.77 -4.07 16.38
C THR A 10 1.90 -5.50 15.85
N GLY A 11 1.27 -5.81 14.72
CA GLY A 11 1.17 -7.15 14.14
C GLY A 11 0.01 -7.96 14.71
N ALA A 12 -0.89 -7.36 15.50
CA ALA A 12 -2.08 -8.05 15.99
C ALA A 12 -3.07 -8.21 14.83
N THR A 13 -3.57 -9.44 14.63
CA THR A 13 -4.47 -9.77 13.54
C THR A 13 -5.83 -10.26 14.05
N ILE A 14 -6.91 -9.76 13.46
CA ILE A 14 -8.29 -10.19 13.71
C ILE A 14 -8.85 -10.78 12.41
N SER A 15 -9.26 -12.04 12.45
CA SER A 15 -9.91 -12.69 11.30
C SER A 15 -11.39 -12.35 11.25
N ASN A 16 -11.90 -11.99 10.06
CA ASN A 16 -13.28 -11.57 9.82
C ASN A 16 -13.77 -10.53 10.85
N PRO A 17 -13.11 -9.36 10.91
CA PRO A 17 -13.40 -8.35 11.92
C PRO A 17 -14.84 -7.83 11.78
N SER A 18 -15.51 -7.66 12.91
CA SER A 18 -16.78 -6.92 12.98
C SER A 18 -16.55 -5.42 12.84
N GLU A 19 -17.60 -4.68 12.48
CA GLU A 19 -17.56 -3.21 12.39
C GLU A 19 -17.13 -2.55 13.71
N ALA A 20 -17.57 -3.10 14.84
CA ALA A 20 -17.15 -2.62 16.16
C ALA A 20 -15.64 -2.79 16.39
N GLN A 21 -15.09 -3.95 16.04
CA GLN A 21 -13.64 -4.22 16.17
C GLN A 21 -12.81 -3.33 15.23
N ILE A 22 -13.34 -3.00 14.06
CA ILE A 22 -12.71 -2.04 13.13
C ILE A 22 -12.65 -0.66 13.78
N GLY A 23 -13.78 -0.17 14.30
CA GLY A 23 -13.85 1.14 14.97
C GLY A 23 -12.91 1.23 16.18
N GLU A 24 -12.94 0.21 17.06
CA GLU A 24 -12.06 0.14 18.23
C GLU A 24 -10.57 0.14 17.84
N THR A 25 -10.21 -0.53 16.74
CA THR A 25 -8.84 -0.54 16.25
C THR A 25 -8.45 0.82 15.69
N LEU A 26 -9.33 1.46 14.91
CA LEU A 26 -9.09 2.78 14.33
C LEU A 26 -8.93 3.87 15.41
N ASP A 27 -9.70 3.81 16.50
CA ASP A 27 -9.58 4.77 17.62
C ASP A 27 -8.23 4.70 18.35
N ARG A 28 -7.49 3.59 18.20
CA ARG A 28 -6.13 3.44 18.74
C ARG A 28 -5.08 4.15 17.88
N ILE A 29 -5.41 4.59 16.67
CA ILE A 29 -4.47 5.26 15.77
C ILE A 29 -4.02 6.60 16.39
N GLY A 30 -2.72 6.78 16.53
CA GLY A 30 -2.10 7.96 17.15
C GLY A 30 -2.08 7.96 18.67
N SER A 31 -2.62 6.92 19.34
CA SER A 31 -2.57 6.75 20.81
C SER A 31 -1.96 5.42 21.25
N GLY A 32 -1.91 4.42 20.38
CA GLY A 32 -1.28 3.12 20.65
C GLY A 32 -0.88 2.31 19.42
N ILE A 33 -1.39 2.66 18.24
CA ILE A 33 -0.97 2.10 16.95
C ILE A 33 -0.74 3.22 15.93
N ASP A 34 0.08 2.97 14.92
CA ASP A 34 0.39 3.94 13.86
C ASP A 34 -0.57 3.84 12.67
N HIS A 35 -1.04 2.63 12.40
CA HIS A 35 -1.86 2.29 11.25
C HIS A 35 -2.63 0.99 11.48
N CYS A 36 -3.63 0.75 10.66
CA CYS A 36 -4.27 -0.55 10.52
C CYS A 36 -4.56 -0.84 9.04
N ILE A 37 -4.64 -2.13 8.71
CA ILE A 37 -4.81 -2.65 7.35
C ILE A 37 -5.90 -3.70 7.38
N ILE A 38 -6.93 -3.56 6.54
CA ILE A 38 -7.80 -4.66 6.16
C ILE A 38 -7.24 -5.32 4.91
N ASN A 39 -6.83 -6.57 5.03
CA ASN A 39 -6.48 -7.43 3.92
C ASN A 39 -7.78 -8.02 3.34
N LEU A 40 -7.96 -7.80 2.05
CA LEU A 40 -9.07 -8.27 1.24
C LEU A 40 -8.60 -9.43 0.33
N PRO A 41 -9.53 -10.15 -0.30
CA PRO A 41 -9.17 -11.17 -1.30
C PRO A 41 -8.36 -10.58 -2.47
N ASN A 42 -7.66 -11.44 -3.21
CA ASN A 42 -6.90 -11.07 -4.41
C ASN A 42 -5.77 -10.06 -4.15
N ASP A 43 -5.03 -10.23 -3.05
CA ASP A 43 -3.90 -9.36 -2.65
C ASP A 43 -4.28 -7.85 -2.58
N SER A 44 -5.56 -7.58 -2.36
CA SER A 44 -6.10 -6.22 -2.21
C SER A 44 -6.11 -5.86 -0.74
N PHE A 45 -6.01 -4.57 -0.42
CA PHE A 45 -6.12 -4.10 0.94
C PHE A 45 -6.65 -2.68 1.02
N VAL A 46 -7.20 -2.32 2.18
CA VAL A 46 -7.51 -0.95 2.57
C VAL A 46 -6.77 -0.67 3.86
N GLN A 47 -6.07 0.46 3.94
CA GLN A 47 -5.30 0.83 5.12
C GLN A 47 -5.61 2.26 5.54
N ALA A 48 -5.53 2.49 6.84
CA ALA A 48 -5.69 3.80 7.43
C ALA A 48 -4.53 4.09 8.36
N ALA A 49 -4.08 5.34 8.38
CA ALA A 49 -3.09 5.82 9.33
C ALA A 49 -3.31 7.32 9.58
N GLY A 50 -2.58 7.85 10.55
CA GLY A 50 -2.62 9.27 10.90
C GLY A 50 -2.69 9.49 12.40
N GLU A 51 -3.43 10.52 12.77
CA GLU A 51 -3.60 10.96 14.14
C GLU A 51 -5.09 11.23 14.39
N HIS A 52 -5.50 11.33 15.66
CA HIS A 52 -6.89 11.60 16.08
C HIS A 52 -7.63 12.59 15.16
N ASN A 53 -8.74 12.13 14.54
CA ASN A 53 -9.58 12.88 13.59
C ASN A 53 -8.85 13.45 12.36
N ARG A 54 -7.67 12.91 12.03
CA ARG A 54 -6.85 13.25 10.86
C ARG A 54 -6.35 11.97 10.20
N LEU A 55 -7.29 11.06 9.97
CA LEU A 55 -7.01 9.81 9.28
C LEU A 55 -6.97 10.05 7.78
N PHE A 56 -6.03 9.38 7.12
CA PHE A 56 -5.96 9.24 5.69
C PHE A 56 -6.08 7.76 5.34
N VAL A 57 -6.72 7.50 4.20
CA VAL A 57 -7.02 6.13 3.77
C VAL A 57 -6.32 5.88 2.44
N GLU A 58 -5.75 4.70 2.29
CA GLU A 58 -5.25 4.22 1.01
C GLU A 58 -5.82 2.83 0.74
N TYR A 59 -6.00 2.48 -0.53
CA TYR A 59 -6.31 1.11 -0.92
C TYR A 59 -5.39 0.65 -2.05
N ARG A 60 -5.24 -0.67 -2.14
CA ARG A 60 -4.63 -1.35 -3.26
C ARG A 60 -5.59 -2.38 -3.81
N ASP A 61 -5.67 -2.45 -5.12
CA ASP A 61 -6.29 -3.56 -5.83
C ASP A 61 -5.42 -3.97 -7.03
N GLY A 62 -5.93 -4.85 -7.89
CA GLY A 62 -5.24 -5.32 -9.08
C GLY A 62 -4.91 -4.22 -10.11
N SER A 63 -5.50 -3.02 -9.99
CA SER A 63 -5.24 -1.89 -10.89
C SER A 63 -4.16 -0.92 -10.37
N GLY A 64 -3.84 -0.96 -9.08
CA GLY A 64 -2.76 -0.17 -8.50
C GLY A 64 -3.02 0.29 -7.08
N MET A 65 -2.25 1.30 -6.67
CA MET A 65 -2.36 1.95 -5.36
C MET A 65 -3.09 3.29 -5.48
N TYR A 66 -4.03 3.52 -4.56
CA TYR A 66 -4.88 4.71 -4.53
C TYR A 66 -4.89 5.32 -3.13
N SER A 67 -4.93 6.65 -3.06
CA SER A 67 -4.94 7.39 -1.81
C SER A 67 -6.13 8.34 -1.77
N SER A 68 -6.76 8.50 -0.62
CA SER A 68 -7.87 9.43 -0.46
C SER A 68 -7.39 10.87 -0.67
N ALA A 69 -8.12 11.66 -1.46
CA ALA A 69 -7.79 13.08 -1.60
C ALA A 69 -7.96 13.85 -0.28
N LYS A 70 -8.95 13.43 0.50
CA LYS A 70 -9.24 13.93 1.86
C LYS A 70 -8.26 13.31 2.88
N ARG A 71 -7.82 14.10 3.88
CA ARG A 71 -6.82 13.69 4.90
C ARG A 71 -7.27 13.93 6.35
N ASP A 72 -8.54 14.23 6.52
CA ASP A 72 -9.21 14.60 7.76
C ASP A 72 -10.45 13.72 7.95
N PHE A 73 -10.33 12.42 7.69
CA PHE A 73 -11.38 11.48 8.07
C PHE A 73 -11.37 11.28 9.58
N ASP A 74 -12.56 11.24 10.16
CA ASP A 74 -12.77 10.73 11.51
C ASP A 74 -12.86 9.20 11.51
N THR A 75 -12.76 8.59 12.69
CA THR A 75 -12.85 7.13 12.86
C THR A 75 -14.13 6.57 12.24
N ALA A 76 -15.28 7.22 12.45
CA ALA A 76 -16.57 6.72 11.99
C ALA A 76 -16.64 6.66 10.45
N ALA A 77 -16.08 7.65 9.76
CA ALA A 77 -15.98 7.66 8.31
C ALA A 77 -15.06 6.55 7.81
N VAL A 78 -13.90 6.33 8.43
CA VAL A 78 -12.98 5.25 8.05
C VAL A 78 -13.58 3.86 8.32
N THR A 79 -14.29 3.68 9.44
CA THR A 79 -15.02 2.45 9.74
C THR A 79 -16.02 2.12 8.63
N ARG A 80 -16.76 3.12 8.12
CA ARG A 80 -17.68 2.93 6.99
C ARG A 80 -16.94 2.56 5.70
N ILE A 81 -15.81 3.20 5.40
CA ILE A 81 -14.97 2.84 4.25
C ILE A 81 -14.56 1.37 4.33
N PHE A 82 -14.09 0.94 5.51
CA PHE A 82 -13.64 -0.42 5.75
C PHE A 82 -14.79 -1.42 5.64
N ALA A 83 -15.96 -1.11 6.20
CA ALA A 83 -17.15 -1.94 6.09
C ALA A 83 -17.67 -2.04 4.64
N ASP A 84 -17.73 -0.92 3.92
CA ASP A 84 -18.12 -0.87 2.50
C ASP A 84 -17.16 -1.70 1.63
N ALA A 85 -15.85 -1.66 1.92
CA ALA A 85 -14.85 -2.46 1.23
C ALA A 85 -14.94 -3.96 1.53
N ILE A 86 -15.21 -4.34 2.79
CA ILE A 86 -15.46 -5.74 3.19
C ILE A 86 -16.71 -6.29 2.47
N GLY A 87 -17.76 -5.48 2.40
CA GLY A 87 -19.02 -5.84 1.75
C GLY A 87 -18.99 -5.82 0.22
N ASP A 88 -17.87 -5.47 -0.39
CA ASP A 88 -17.71 -5.23 -1.83
C ASP A 88 -18.82 -4.32 -2.40
N LYS A 89 -19.14 -3.25 -1.68
CA LYS A 89 -20.23 -2.35 -2.04
C LYS A 89 -19.87 -1.54 -3.28
N ASP A 90 -20.67 -1.67 -4.34
CA ASP A 90 -20.45 -0.91 -5.57
C ASP A 90 -20.35 0.61 -5.29
N GLY A 91 -19.34 1.26 -5.88
CA GLY A 91 -19.14 2.71 -5.76
C GLY A 91 -18.32 3.20 -4.55
N TRP A 92 -17.93 2.35 -3.59
CA TRP A 92 -17.18 2.83 -2.42
C TRP A 92 -15.87 3.55 -2.80
N LYS A 93 -15.18 3.09 -3.86
CA LYS A 93 -13.95 3.72 -4.36
C LYS A 93 -14.17 5.13 -4.92
N THR A 94 -15.36 5.42 -5.46
CA THR A 94 -15.71 6.75 -6.00
C THR A 94 -16.24 7.68 -4.92
N ASP A 95 -16.99 7.14 -3.95
CA ASP A 95 -17.66 7.92 -2.90
C ASP A 95 -16.68 8.68 -2.01
N TYR A 96 -15.48 8.13 -1.81
CA TYR A 96 -14.44 8.74 -0.98
C TYR A 96 -13.34 9.48 -1.78
N ASN A 97 -13.56 9.70 -3.08
CA ASN A 97 -12.68 10.46 -3.98
C ASN A 97 -11.20 10.02 -3.90
N PHE A 98 -10.97 8.72 -4.09
CA PHE A 98 -9.63 8.17 -4.15
C PHE A 98 -8.93 8.56 -5.46
N GLN A 99 -7.66 8.91 -5.38
CA GLN A 99 -6.83 9.29 -6.51
C GLN A 99 -5.70 8.27 -6.71
N PRO A 100 -5.35 7.93 -7.97
CA PRO A 100 -4.19 7.11 -8.26
C PRO A 100 -2.94 7.75 -7.66
N LYS A 101 -2.08 6.94 -7.04
CA LYS A 101 -0.82 7.42 -6.50
C LYS A 101 0.18 7.59 -7.64
N GLU A 102 0.47 8.83 -8.02
CA GLU A 102 1.52 9.14 -9.00
C GLU A 102 2.86 8.55 -8.53
N GLY A 103 3.34 7.53 -9.25
CA GLY A 103 4.58 6.81 -8.95
C GLY A 103 4.42 5.28 -8.85
N ASP A 104 3.20 4.76 -8.77
CA ASP A 104 2.89 3.31 -8.84
C ASP A 104 2.10 2.99 -10.12
N ALA A 105 2.34 3.77 -11.19
CA ALA A 105 2.03 3.34 -12.54
C ALA A 105 2.94 2.15 -12.84
N GLY A 106 2.49 0.97 -12.40
CA GLY A 106 3.00 -0.30 -12.85
C GLY A 106 3.19 -0.23 -14.36
N GLU A 107 4.41 -0.60 -14.75
CA GLU A 107 4.89 -0.90 -16.09
C GLU A 107 3.75 -1.40 -16.99
N THR A 108 3.02 -0.46 -17.59
CA THR A 108 1.96 -0.79 -18.53
C THR A 108 2.69 -1.20 -19.79
N ALA A 109 2.62 -2.50 -20.06
CA ALA A 109 2.94 -3.14 -21.31
C ALA A 109 2.72 -2.18 -22.49
N GLN A 110 3.81 -1.58 -22.99
CA GLN A 110 3.77 -0.98 -24.30
C GLN A 110 3.82 -2.13 -25.31
N ALA A 111 2.65 -2.67 -25.62
CA ALA A 111 2.37 -3.17 -26.94
C ALA A 111 2.61 -2.03 -27.94
N ARG A 112 3.85 -1.92 -28.45
CA ARG A 112 4.14 -1.14 -29.65
C ARG A 112 4.17 -2.08 -30.84
N GLU A 113 2.95 -2.31 -31.31
CA GLU A 113 2.56 -2.29 -32.71
C GLU A 113 3.70 -1.91 -33.68
N SER A 114 4.05 -2.90 -34.50
CA SER A 114 4.64 -2.84 -35.83
C SER A 114 4.79 -1.44 -36.43
N ARG A 115 5.99 -0.88 -36.29
CA ARG A 115 6.46 0.21 -37.17
C ARG A 115 7.85 -0.12 -37.71
N ILE A 116 7.94 -1.18 -38.50
CA ILE A 116 9.12 -1.43 -39.35
C ILE A 116 9.01 -0.46 -40.53
N ARG A 117 9.54 0.75 -40.34
CA ARG A 117 9.82 1.70 -41.40
C ARG A 117 11.24 2.21 -41.23
N GLY A 118 12.15 1.60 -42.00
CA GLY A 118 13.27 2.26 -42.67
C GLY A 118 14.39 2.89 -41.84
N MET A 119 15.61 2.48 -42.17
CA MET A 119 16.89 3.22 -42.03
C MET A 119 17.49 3.31 -40.62
N ALA A 120 18.59 2.60 -40.41
CA ALA A 120 19.95 3.16 -40.48
C ALA A 120 20.94 2.15 -39.90
N GLY A 121 22.06 1.96 -40.59
CA GLY A 121 23.06 0.93 -40.28
C GLY A 121 23.78 1.16 -38.95
N ALA A 122 24.26 0.06 -38.37
CA ALA A 122 25.25 0.08 -37.31
C ALA A 122 26.36 -0.92 -37.66
N ALA A 123 27.51 -0.35 -37.96
CA ALA A 123 28.78 -1.01 -38.09
C ALA A 123 29.29 -1.44 -36.70
N SER A 124 29.92 -2.61 -36.66
CA SER A 124 31.18 -2.93 -35.97
C SER A 124 31.38 -2.57 -34.50
N GLY A 125 31.59 -3.62 -33.68
CA GLY A 125 32.89 -3.80 -33.01
C GLY A 125 32.98 -3.68 -31.48
N ALA A 126 33.54 -4.75 -30.88
CA ALA A 126 34.35 -4.82 -29.65
C ALA A 126 33.69 -4.42 -28.31
N GLY A 127 33.87 -5.10 -27.17
CA GLY A 127 34.78 -6.17 -26.77
C GLY A 127 35.32 -5.90 -25.36
N LYS A 128 35.19 -6.89 -24.44
CA LYS A 128 35.97 -7.08 -23.17
C LYS A 128 35.75 -6.01 -22.06
N ARG A 129 35.95 -6.23 -20.76
CA ARG A 129 36.07 -7.33 -19.77
C ARG A 129 36.30 -6.62 -18.40
N PHE A 130 36.01 -7.34 -17.30
CA PHE A 130 36.55 -7.21 -15.93
C PHE A 130 35.98 -6.18 -14.93
N GLY A 131 35.70 -6.70 -13.72
CA GLY A 131 35.51 -5.94 -12.47
C GLY A 131 34.72 -6.72 -11.41
N SER A 132 35.35 -7.68 -10.72
CA SER A 132 35.56 -7.69 -9.25
C SER A 132 34.32 -8.01 -8.38
N GLN A 133 34.25 -9.21 -7.81
CA GLN A 133 34.49 -9.46 -6.37
C GLN A 133 33.67 -8.59 -5.40
N MET A 134 32.61 -9.17 -4.83
CA MET A 134 32.16 -8.96 -3.45
C MET A 134 31.68 -10.33 -2.93
N ALA A 135 32.33 -10.92 -1.92
CA ALA A 135 32.09 -10.67 -0.49
C ALA A 135 30.60 -10.91 -0.17
N GLY A 136 30.19 -11.98 0.50
CA GLY A 136 30.64 -12.40 1.81
C GLY A 136 29.40 -12.41 2.71
N GLN A 137 29.22 -13.50 3.47
CA GLN A 137 28.37 -13.55 4.68
C GLN A 137 26.87 -13.24 4.51
N ALA A 138 26.10 -14.21 4.02
CA ALA A 138 24.67 -14.29 4.30
C ALA A 138 24.43 -14.94 5.67
N ARG A 139 24.68 -14.18 6.74
CA ARG A 139 24.09 -14.41 8.07
C ARG A 139 23.50 -13.09 8.55
N ARG A 140 22.24 -12.87 8.17
CA ARG A 140 21.29 -12.00 8.87
C ARG A 140 19.92 -12.65 8.76
N GLU A 141 19.66 -13.57 9.68
CA GLU A 141 18.32 -13.69 10.25
C GLU A 141 18.01 -12.32 10.87
N ILE A 142 17.15 -11.54 10.21
CA ILE A 142 16.48 -10.41 10.84
C ILE A 142 15.04 -10.49 10.38
N SER A 143 14.20 -10.90 11.32
CA SER A 143 12.77 -10.66 11.40
C SER A 143 12.38 -9.37 10.67
N SER A 144 11.83 -9.53 9.48
CA SER A 144 11.34 -8.46 8.61
C SER A 144 10.14 -8.98 7.81
N GLU A 145 9.28 -9.74 8.47
CA GLU A 145 7.94 -10.10 7.96
C GLU A 145 6.86 -9.19 8.54
N ALA A 146 7.24 -8.11 9.23
CA ALA A 146 6.29 -7.09 9.65
C ALA A 146 5.96 -6.16 8.47
N SER A 147 4.86 -6.50 7.81
CA SER A 147 4.05 -5.66 6.93
C SER A 147 4.63 -5.31 5.55
N TYR A 148 4.53 -6.28 4.62
CA TYR A 148 4.61 -6.01 3.18
C TYR A 148 3.42 -5.17 2.66
N GLY A 149 2.38 -4.93 3.48
CA GLY A 149 1.19 -4.15 3.14
C GLY A 149 1.32 -2.63 3.32
N VAL A 150 2.23 -2.15 4.18
CA VAL A 150 2.33 -0.70 4.47
C VAL A 150 2.99 0.04 3.31
N SER A 151 2.22 0.88 2.62
CA SER A 151 2.75 1.71 1.54
C SER A 151 3.92 2.59 2.01
N ARG A 152 4.84 2.91 1.08
CA ARG A 152 5.98 3.81 1.36
C ARG A 152 5.55 5.19 1.86
N PHE A 153 4.35 5.65 1.49
CA PHE A 153 3.82 6.93 1.94
C PHE A 153 3.41 6.87 3.41
N ILE A 154 2.70 5.83 3.84
CA ILE A 154 2.36 5.65 5.26
C ILE A 154 3.65 5.54 6.07
N ARG A 155 4.63 4.75 5.60
CA ARG A 155 5.96 4.70 6.22
C ARG A 155 6.64 6.06 6.32
N ASN A 156 6.56 6.89 5.29
CA ASN A 156 7.14 8.24 5.31
C ASN A 156 6.34 9.21 6.18
N LEU A 157 5.01 9.08 6.25
CA LEU A 157 4.14 9.92 7.04
C LEU A 157 4.28 9.62 8.53
N ILE A 158 4.32 8.34 8.93
CA ILE A 158 4.72 7.91 10.28
C ILE A 158 6.08 8.52 10.62
N ARG A 159 7.08 8.40 9.74
CA ARG A 159 8.39 9.01 9.98
C ARG A 159 8.37 10.53 10.07
N SER A 160 7.45 11.22 9.40
CA SER A 160 7.36 12.68 9.41
C SER A 160 6.62 13.21 10.63
N VAL A 161 5.55 12.52 11.04
CA VAL A 161 4.71 12.87 12.20
C VAL A 161 5.43 12.58 13.50
N PHE A 162 6.06 11.39 13.62
CA PHE A 162 6.67 10.95 14.88
C PHE A 162 8.12 11.42 15.07
N ARG A 163 8.75 12.06 14.08
CA ARG A 163 10.12 12.61 14.18
C ARG A 163 10.15 14.13 14.43
N GLY A 164 8.99 14.76 14.58
CA GLY A 164 8.82 16.19 14.84
C GLY A 164 8.54 16.57 16.29
N ARG A 165 8.67 15.67 17.26
CA ARG A 165 8.57 15.95 18.71
C ARG A 165 9.88 15.67 19.42
#